data_AF-A0A3Q4BQ56-F1
#
_entry.id   AF-A0A3Q4BQ56-F1
#
_cell.length_a   1.000
_cell.length_b   1.000
_cell.length_c   1.000
_cell.angle_alpha   90.00
_cell.angle_beta   90.00
_cell.angle_gamma   90.00
#
_symmetry.space_group_name_H-M   'P 1'
#
loop_
_entity.id
_entity.type
_entity.pdbx_description
1 polymer ?
#
loop_
_entity_poly.entity_id
_entity_poly.type
_entity_poly.pdbx_seq_one_letter_code
_entity_poly.pdbx_strand_id
1 'polypeptide(L)'
;MHQPDILMLVKESLSASLFVDLEADFHARVPVVICKEKKSGLICKVSAGNENAFQTTTYLSVLSNREPLLLPLVLGLRHWARICMIDRAEEGGLPPYVFALMVIYFLQQRKESLLPTYLKQEVCFLSSWG
;
A
#
# COMPACT_ATOMS: atom_id res chain seq x y z
N MET A 1 3.33 11.50 -24.22
CA MET A 1 2.16 10.62 -24.18
C MET A 1 1.42 10.89 -22.90
N HIS A 2 0.10 11.07 -22.94
CA HIS A 2 -0.68 11.24 -21.73
C HIS A 2 -0.90 9.87 -21.06
N GLN A 3 -1.01 9.86 -19.74
CA GLN A 3 -1.15 8.64 -18.93
C GLN A 3 -2.28 7.69 -19.42
N PRO A 4 -3.46 8.17 -19.87
CA PRO A 4 -4.51 7.31 -20.40
C PRO A 4 -4.13 6.56 -21.70
N ASP A 5 -3.35 7.20 -22.59
CA ASP A 5 -2.93 6.60 -23.86
C ASP A 5 -2.05 5.36 -23.62
N ILE A 6 -1.14 5.47 -22.65
CA ILE A 6 -0.25 4.37 -22.25
C ILE A 6 -1.07 3.21 -21.68
N LEU A 7 -2.05 3.50 -20.81
CA LEU A 7 -2.89 2.47 -20.22
C LEU A 7 -3.82 1.80 -21.24
N MET A 8 -4.28 2.54 -22.25
CA MET A 8 -5.03 1.99 -23.37
C MET A 8 -4.20 0.98 -24.17
N LEU A 9 -2.96 1.34 -24.51
CA LEU A 9 -2.01 0.42 -25.16
C LEU A 9 -1.73 -0.83 -24.31
N VAL A 10 -1.58 -0.67 -23.00
CA VAL A 10 -1.41 -1.79 -22.08
C VAL A 10 -2.63 -2.71 -22.12
N LYS A 11 -3.85 -2.15 -22.08
CA LYS A 11 -5.09 -2.93 -22.18
C LYS A 11 -5.15 -3.75 -23.47
N GLU A 12 -4.78 -3.16 -24.60
CA GLU A 12 -4.73 -3.83 -25.90
C GLU A 12 -3.64 -4.91 -25.98
N SER A 13 -2.53 -4.72 -25.25
CA SER A 13 -1.40 -5.65 -25.23
C SER A 13 -1.58 -6.84 -24.28
N LEU A 14 -2.50 -6.74 -23.31
CA LEU A 14 -2.77 -7.82 -22.37
C LEU A 14 -3.43 -9.01 -23.08
N SER A 15 -2.75 -10.15 -23.06
CA SER A 15 -3.21 -11.34 -23.78
C SER A 15 -4.49 -11.93 -23.15
N ALA A 16 -5.52 -12.06 -23.97
CA ALA A 16 -6.74 -12.80 -23.64
C ALA A 16 -6.48 -14.29 -23.34
N SER A 17 -5.29 -14.83 -23.64
CA SER A 17 -4.91 -16.19 -23.24
C SER A 17 -4.61 -16.30 -21.73
N LEU A 18 -4.08 -15.24 -21.12
CA LEU A 18 -3.63 -15.20 -19.73
C LEU A 18 -4.62 -14.48 -18.79
N PHE A 19 -5.36 -13.50 -19.32
CA PHE A 19 -6.24 -12.63 -18.53
C PHE A 19 -7.70 -12.68 -19.01
N VAL A 20 -8.62 -12.40 -18.10
CA VAL A 20 -10.07 -12.19 -18.33
C VAL A 20 -10.54 -10.91 -17.63
N ASP A 21 -11.80 -10.53 -17.85
CA ASP A 21 -12.45 -9.40 -17.18
C ASP A 21 -11.64 -8.09 -17.32
N LEU A 22 -11.26 -7.76 -18.55
CA LEU A 22 -10.40 -6.61 -18.86
C LEU A 22 -11.20 -5.31 -18.89
N GLU A 23 -11.05 -4.51 -17.84
CA GLU A 23 -11.73 -3.23 -17.66
C GLU A 23 -10.74 -2.08 -17.52
N ALA A 24 -11.15 -0.87 -17.86
CA ALA A 24 -10.34 0.33 -17.64
C ALA A 24 -11.19 1.38 -16.93
N ASP A 25 -10.66 1.92 -15.85
CA ASP A 25 -11.24 3.05 -15.14
C ASP A 25 -10.25 4.20 -15.20
N PHE A 26 -10.54 5.14 -16.11
CA PHE A 26 -9.75 6.36 -16.29
C PHE A 26 -10.35 7.56 -15.57
N HIS A 27 -11.49 7.40 -14.90
CA HIS A 27 -12.15 8.46 -14.14
C HIS A 27 -11.82 8.40 -12.64
N ALA A 28 -11.31 7.27 -12.15
CA ALA A 28 -10.71 7.16 -10.83
C ALA A 28 -9.57 8.18 -10.62
N ARG A 29 -9.30 8.50 -9.34
CA ARG A 29 -8.19 9.37 -8.93
C ARG A 29 -6.84 8.93 -9.51
N VAL A 30 -6.65 7.62 -9.68
CA VAL A 30 -5.49 7.04 -10.36
C VAL A 30 -6.04 6.18 -11.50
N PRO A 31 -5.83 6.59 -12.78
CA PRO A 31 -6.20 5.78 -13.93
C PRO A 31 -5.63 4.37 -13.86
N VAL A 32 -6.46 3.37 -14.12
CA VAL A 32 -6.11 1.97 -13.91
C VAL A 32 -6.74 1.05 -14.94
N VAL A 33 -6.00 0.01 -15.35
CA VAL A 33 -6.51 -1.15 -16.08
C VAL A 33 -6.67 -2.30 -15.10
N ILE A 34 -7.85 -2.88 -15.03
CA ILE A 34 -8.20 -3.99 -14.15
C ILE A 34 -8.32 -5.24 -15.00
N CYS A 35 -7.71 -6.34 -14.56
CA CYS A 35 -7.85 -7.64 -15.20
C CYS A 35 -7.76 -8.75 -14.16
N LYS A 36 -8.21 -9.95 -14.52
CA LYS A 36 -8.10 -11.13 -13.67
C LYS A 36 -7.22 -12.17 -14.35
N GLU A 37 -6.15 -12.61 -13.68
CA GLU A 37 -5.30 -13.67 -14.21
C GLU A 37 -6.04 -15.01 -14.11
N LYS A 38 -6.13 -15.74 -15.23
CA LYS A 38 -6.93 -16.98 -15.32
C LYS A 38 -6.46 -18.08 -14.36
N LYS A 39 -5.14 -18.20 -14.17
CA LYS A 39 -4.55 -19.34 -13.45
C LYS A 39 -4.70 -19.19 -11.93
N SER A 40 -4.34 -18.04 -11.37
CA SER A 40 -4.47 -17.78 -9.93
C SER A 40 -5.84 -17.25 -9.52
N GLY A 41 -6.59 -16.68 -10.47
CA GLY A 41 -7.84 -15.96 -10.18
C GLY A 41 -7.62 -14.61 -9.49
N LEU A 42 -6.38 -14.13 -9.36
CA LEU A 42 -6.06 -12.85 -8.73
C LEU A 42 -6.47 -11.68 -9.62
N ILE A 43 -7.00 -10.63 -8.98
CA ILE A 43 -7.30 -9.35 -9.63
C ILE A 43 -6.01 -8.53 -9.67
N CYS A 44 -5.63 -8.13 -10.88
CA CYS A 44 -4.51 -7.26 -11.15
C CYS A 44 -5.03 -5.85 -11.48
N LYS A 45 -4.42 -4.84 -10.86
CA LYS A 45 -4.69 -3.43 -11.12
C LYS A 45 -3.41 -2.77 -11.62
N VAL A 46 -3.40 -2.35 -12.88
CA VAL A 46 -2.22 -1.78 -13.56
C VAL A 46 -2.41 -0.26 -13.69
N SER A 47 -1.52 0.49 -13.07
CA SER A 47 -1.46 1.96 -13.17
C SER A 47 -0.10 2.39 -13.71
N ALA A 48 -0.01 3.61 -14.24
CA ALA A 48 1.23 4.18 -14.77
C ALA A 48 1.62 5.44 -14.00
N GLY A 49 2.92 5.63 -13.71
CA GLY A 49 3.43 6.86 -13.07
C GLY A 49 3.04 7.07 -11.61
N ASN A 50 2.65 6.02 -10.87
CA ASN A 50 2.27 6.14 -9.47
C ASN A 50 3.47 6.06 -8.52
N GLU A 51 4.37 7.04 -8.62
CA GLU A 51 5.62 7.08 -7.83
C GLU A 51 5.36 7.15 -6.32
N ASN A 52 4.32 7.87 -5.89
CA ASN A 52 3.95 7.97 -4.48
C ASN A 52 3.56 6.61 -3.88
N ALA A 53 2.80 5.80 -4.62
CA ALA A 53 2.47 4.44 -4.17
C ALA A 53 3.72 3.56 -4.11
N PHE A 54 4.61 3.67 -5.09
CA PHE A 54 5.88 2.94 -5.11
C PHE A 54 6.77 3.29 -3.90
N GLN A 55 6.94 4.58 -3.60
CA GLN A 55 7.69 5.05 -2.43
C GLN A 55 7.07 4.57 -1.12
N THR A 56 5.74 4.63 -1.02
CA THR A 56 5.01 4.13 0.16
C THR A 56 5.23 2.64 0.37
N THR A 57 5.09 1.81 -0.68
CA THR A 57 5.34 0.36 -0.59
C THR A 57 6.78 0.05 -0.22
N THR A 58 7.74 0.79 -0.80
CA THR A 58 9.17 0.65 -0.49
C THR A 58 9.43 0.94 0.98
N TYR A 59 8.91 2.05 1.50
CA TYR A 59 9.03 2.43 2.91
C TYR A 59 8.44 1.38 3.85
N LEU A 60 7.21 0.93 3.57
CA LEU A 60 6.54 -0.10 4.38
C LEU A 60 7.32 -1.43 4.39
N SER A 61 7.88 -1.82 3.23
CA SER A 61 8.68 -3.05 3.11
C SER A 61 9.98 -2.97 3.91
N VAL A 62 10.67 -1.83 3.88
CA VAL A 62 11.89 -1.62 4.68
C VAL A 62 11.57 -1.73 6.18
N LEU A 63 10.47 -1.12 6.64
CA LEU A 63 10.08 -1.20 8.03
C LEU A 63 9.64 -2.61 8.45
N SER A 64 8.90 -3.32 7.61
CA SER A 64 8.46 -4.68 7.93
C SER A 64 9.61 -5.67 8.03
N ASN A 65 10.67 -5.45 7.25
CA ASN A 65 11.89 -6.27 7.34
C ASN A 65 12.73 -5.94 8.57
N ARG A 66 12.60 -4.73 9.12
CA ARG A 66 13.36 -4.28 10.28
C ARG A 66 12.71 -4.68 11.60
N GLU A 67 11.39 -4.62 11.70
CA GLU A 67 10.64 -4.89 12.94
C GLU A 67 9.65 -6.06 12.73
N PRO A 68 9.96 -7.27 13.24
CA PRO A 68 9.13 -8.46 13.02
C PRO A 68 7.73 -8.36 13.63
N LEU A 69 7.51 -7.52 14.65
CA LEU A 69 6.18 -7.29 15.23
C LEU A 69 5.26 -6.46 14.33
N LEU A 70 5.81 -5.70 13.37
CA LEU A 70 5.02 -4.80 12.54
C LEU A 70 4.00 -5.58 11.70
N LEU A 71 4.44 -6.60 10.96
CA LEU A 71 3.55 -7.33 10.04
C LEU A 71 2.39 -8.02 10.78
N PRO A 72 2.58 -8.79 11.87
CA PRO A 72 1.49 -9.38 12.63
C PRO A 72 0.50 -8.34 13.17
N LEU A 73 0.98 -7.21 13.69
CA LEU A 73 0.12 -6.15 14.21
C LEU A 73 -0.71 -5.49 13.11
N VAL A 74 -0.11 -5.21 11.94
CA VAL A 74 -0.82 -4.66 10.78
C VAL A 74 -1.89 -5.61 10.29
N LEU A 75 -1.57 -6.91 10.16
CA LEU A 75 -2.53 -7.92 9.73
C LEU A 75 -3.68 -8.08 10.74
N GLY A 76 -3.38 -8.10 12.04
CA GLY A 76 -4.38 -8.19 13.10
C GLY A 76 -5.33 -6.98 13.10
N LEU A 77 -4.78 -5.76 13.07
CA LEU A 77 -5.58 -4.54 13.03
C LEU A 77 -6.43 -4.46 11.76
N ARG A 78 -5.87 -4.82 10.61
CA ARG A 78 -6.60 -4.82 9.34
C ARG A 78 -7.72 -5.87 9.33
N HIS A 79 -7.48 -7.05 9.90
CA HIS A 79 -8.51 -8.08 10.01
C HIS A 79 -9.68 -7.61 10.88
N TRP A 80 -9.38 -7.01 12.04
CA TRP A 80 -10.39 -6.36 12.88
C TRP A 80 -11.16 -5.28 12.12
N ALA A 81 -10.46 -4.40 11.40
CA ALA A 81 -11.09 -3.33 10.61
C ALA A 81 -12.04 -3.87 9.53
N ARG A 82 -11.71 -5.02 8.92
CA ARG A 82 -12.57 -5.71 7.97
C ARG A 82 -13.84 -6.26 8.62
N ILE A 83 -13.74 -6.84 9.81
CA ILE A 83 -14.91 -7.31 10.58
C ILE A 83 -15.82 -6.13 10.93
N CYS A 84 -15.23 -5.00 11.29
CA CYS A 84 -15.96 -3.76 11.57
C CYS A 84 -16.41 -3.00 10.31
N MET A 85 -16.07 -3.48 9.12
CA MET A 85 -16.45 -2.89 7.82
C MET A 85 -15.93 -1.46 7.60
N ILE A 86 -14.83 -1.10 8.27
CA ILE A 86 -14.22 0.24 8.17
C ILE A 86 -13.02 0.28 7.22
N ASP A 87 -12.68 -0.83 6.55
CA ASP A 87 -11.55 -0.94 5.61
C ASP A 87 -11.94 -0.74 4.13
N ARG A 88 -13.16 -0.22 3.90
CA ARG A 88 -13.76 -0.05 2.57
C ARG A 88 -13.65 1.39 2.09
N ALA A 89 -12.52 1.75 1.49
CA ALA A 89 -12.25 3.12 1.03
C ALA A 89 -13.32 3.68 0.07
N GLU A 90 -13.85 2.83 -0.82
CA GLU A 90 -14.90 3.22 -1.77
C GLU A 90 -16.26 3.52 -1.09
N GLU A 91 -16.45 3.03 0.13
CA GLU A 91 -17.66 3.25 0.95
C GLU A 91 -17.41 4.32 2.04
N GLY A 92 -16.32 5.09 1.95
CA GLY A 92 -15.94 6.11 2.93
C GLY A 92 -15.13 5.59 4.14
N GLY A 93 -14.73 4.31 4.12
CA GLY A 93 -13.81 3.73 5.09
C GLY A 93 -12.35 4.14 4.87
N LEU A 94 -11.46 3.58 5.69
CA LEU A 94 -10.02 3.86 5.61
C LEU A 94 -9.34 2.94 4.59
N PRO A 95 -8.46 3.47 3.72
CA PRO A 95 -7.64 2.65 2.84
C PRO A 95 -6.71 1.69 3.62
N PRO A 96 -6.41 0.50 3.08
CA PRO A 96 -5.59 -0.50 3.77
C PRO A 96 -4.23 -0.01 4.28
N TYR A 97 -3.55 0.87 3.53
CA TYR A 97 -2.23 1.38 3.93
C TYR A 97 -2.29 2.28 5.16
N VAL A 98 -3.45 2.90 5.46
CA VAL A 98 -3.63 3.76 6.63
C VAL A 98 -3.50 2.94 7.92
N PHE A 99 -4.04 1.72 7.97
CA PHE A 99 -3.85 0.83 9.12
C PHE A 99 -2.38 0.48 9.36
N ALA A 100 -1.60 0.32 8.28
CA ALA A 100 -0.16 0.12 8.42
C ALA A 100 0.52 1.35 9.05
N LEU A 101 0.17 2.56 8.62
CA LEU A 101 0.69 3.80 9.19
C LEU A 101 0.29 3.99 10.66
N MET A 102 -0.94 3.61 11.05
CA MET A 102 -1.39 3.67 12.44
C MET A 102 -0.55 2.77 13.35
N VAL A 103 -0.25 1.55 12.91
CA VAL A 103 0.62 0.62 13.67
C VAL A 103 2.05 1.16 13.73
N ILE A 104 2.60 1.66 12.63
CA ILE A 104 3.94 2.27 12.60
C ILE A 104 4.00 3.43 13.60
N TYR A 105 3.01 4.32 13.58
CA TYR A 105 2.93 5.44 14.50
C TYR A 105 2.83 4.97 15.95
N PHE A 106 1.98 3.98 16.25
CA PHE A 106 1.90 3.38 17.57
C PHE A 106 3.26 2.85 18.06
N LEU A 107 3.99 2.11 17.22
CA LEU A 107 5.32 1.57 17.55
C LEU A 107 6.37 2.68 17.75
N GLN A 108 6.24 3.79 17.01
CA GLN A 108 7.10 4.97 17.17
C GLN A 108 6.83 5.73 18.48
N GLN A 109 5.58 5.81 18.94
CA GLN A 109 5.16 6.56 20.14
C GLN A 109 5.23 5.76 21.46
N ARG A 110 5.70 4.52 21.42
CA ARG A 110 5.96 3.75 22.65
C ARG A 110 6.98 4.47 23.53
N LYS A 111 6.91 4.25 24.85
CA LYS A 111 7.90 4.76 25.81
C LYS A 111 9.33 4.42 25.38
N GLU A 112 9.53 3.17 24.98
CA GLU A 112 10.71 2.71 24.24
C GLU A 112 10.30 2.53 22.78
N SER A 113 10.80 3.42 21.92
CA SER A 113 10.46 3.43 20.50
C SER A 113 11.06 2.23 19.80
N LEU A 114 10.22 1.45 19.11
CA LEU A 114 10.67 0.26 18.37
C LEU A 114 11.02 0.57 16.90
N LEU A 115 10.55 1.70 16.39
CA LEU A 115 10.79 2.12 15.01
C LEU A 115 11.39 3.53 14.95
N PRO A 116 12.33 3.79 14.03
CA PRO A 116 12.82 5.14 13.82
C PRO A 116 11.67 6.04 13.35
N THR A 117 11.76 7.31 13.71
CA THR A 117 10.84 8.36 13.24
C THR A 117 11.48 9.07 12.05
N TYR A 118 10.72 9.25 10.98
CA TYR A 118 11.22 9.88 9.75
C TYR A 118 11.64 11.35 9.97
N LEU A 119 10.94 12.09 10.83
CA LEU A 119 11.14 13.53 11.04
C LEU A 119 11.87 13.91 12.34
N LYS A 120 12.20 12.96 13.23
CA LYS A 120 12.88 13.26 14.52
C LYS A 120 14.27 12.62 14.64
N GLN A 121 15.02 12.55 13.54
CA GLN A 121 16.38 11.99 13.55
C GLN A 121 17.40 12.78 14.41
N GLU A 122 17.06 13.97 14.91
CA GLU A 122 18.04 14.85 15.58
C GLU A 122 18.28 14.61 17.09
N VAL A 123 17.68 13.63 17.77
CA VAL A 123 17.82 13.57 19.26
C VAL A 123 18.44 12.30 19.83
N CYS A 124 18.64 11.22 19.07
CA CYS A 124 19.16 9.97 19.65
C CYS A 124 20.70 9.86 19.71
N PHE A 125 21.46 10.73 19.04
CA PHE A 125 22.93 10.73 19.13
C PHE A 125 23.46 11.42 20.40
N LEU A 126 22.63 12.14 21.16
CA LEU A 126 23.07 12.91 22.33
C LEU A 126 22.73 12.27 23.68
N SER A 127 21.96 11.17 23.73
CA SER A 127 21.56 10.52 24.99
C SER A 127 22.36 9.26 25.35
N SER A 128 23.44 8.95 24.62
CA SER A 128 24.35 7.83 24.93
C SER A 128 25.67 8.26 25.60
N TRP A 129 25.80 9.55 25.94
CA TRP A 129 26.88 10.09 26.77
C TRP A 129 26.26 10.94 27.88
N GLY A 130 25.87 10.29 28.97
CA GLY A 130 25.33 10.92 30.19
C GLY A 130 25.34 9.93 31.34
#